data_AF-A0A2V8MTI1-F1
#
_entry.id   AF-A0A2V8MTI1-F1
#
_cell.length_a   1.000
_cell.length_b   1.000
_cell.length_c   1.000
_cell.angle_alpha   90.00
_cell.angle_beta   90.00
_cell.angle_gamma   90.00
#
_symmetry.space_group_name_H-M   'P 1'
#
loop_
_entity.id
_entity.type
_entity.pdbx_description
1 polymer ?
#
loop_
_entity_poly.entity_id
_entity_poly.type
_entity_poly.pdbx_seq_one_letter_code
_entity_poly.pdbx_strand_id
1 'polypeptide(L)'
;MSRFEFQISNLKSPGAYSRLRARVVMGLVLISGSALLVTEVFARVGGGGSYGGGGSGGHGGGGGAGALVYLLVRFLLWLTIEHPVIGIPVDIMVIALVIYWFSRPSKKAIAASSSPIIAAAPGQMDVQRAFNQLRRFDPNFSEIIFTDFCYALYARAHDARGHGAQALDLLSPYLSETARTSLMQLNPPNLKAVQGIIVGAMQVIDVRGLTTPTVGISIGFEANYTEFTPREGNPRGEMSYYVRERWELERKRDVLSPAPDQATALHCPRCGAPLQKDTVGACAFCQTRIDSGEFQWYVRSVTTLSREARGPLLTSDVQEVGTDYSTVMQPNFAAVRATFEQNNPEFSWAEFQARARLIFNELQEAWSTLNWERARPHETDNIFQMHRYWIEAYQRQGLRNALDQYQITAMQTTKIKEDAFYHAITLRIYAQGYDYTVDKDGRVMAGSNKNLRRWSEYWTFIRNSKAKPAPARADLNCPNCGAPLKVNAAGVCEFCKGKITSGEFDWVLSKIEQDESYAG
;
A
#
# COMPACT_ATOMS: atom_id res chain seq x y z
N MET A 1 -7.16 -87.01 -11.64
CA MET A 1 -7.47 -87.60 -12.96
C MET A 1 -8.16 -86.52 -13.80
N SER A 2 -7.80 -86.46 -15.09
CA SER A 2 -8.32 -85.62 -16.20
C SER A 2 -8.36 -84.10 -15.99
N ARG A 3 -7.46 -83.32 -16.62
CA ARG A 3 -7.51 -82.89 -18.04
C ARG A 3 -8.82 -82.14 -18.37
N PHE A 4 -8.76 -80.89 -18.83
CA PHE A 4 -8.55 -80.53 -20.24
C PHE A 4 -8.60 -79.01 -20.45
N GLU A 5 -7.70 -78.57 -21.31
CA GLU A 5 -7.60 -77.25 -21.93
C GLU A 5 -8.76 -76.93 -22.88
N PHE A 6 -8.96 -75.63 -23.13
CA PHE A 6 -9.10 -74.91 -24.43
C PHE A 6 -9.97 -73.66 -24.16
N GLN A 7 -9.84 -72.50 -24.80
CA GLN A 7 -8.82 -71.84 -25.62
C GLN A 7 -9.41 -70.45 -25.90
N ILE A 8 -8.55 -69.49 -26.20
CA ILE A 8 -8.88 -68.09 -26.41
C ILE A 8 -9.42 -67.87 -27.83
N SER A 9 -10.48 -67.07 -28.00
CA SER A 9 -10.62 -66.19 -29.17
C SER A 9 -11.62 -65.03 -28.92
N ASN A 10 -11.04 -63.83 -28.84
CA ASN A 10 -11.38 -62.64 -29.62
C ASN A 10 -12.86 -62.15 -29.67
N LEU A 11 -13.17 -61.03 -29.00
CA LEU A 11 -13.09 -59.67 -29.60
C LEU A 11 -13.84 -58.61 -28.75
N LYS A 12 -13.19 -57.43 -28.63
CA LYS A 12 -13.65 -56.10 -28.20
C LYS A 12 -13.66 -55.77 -26.70
N SER A 13 -12.52 -55.22 -26.26
CA SER A 13 -12.38 -54.18 -25.21
C SER A 13 -12.90 -52.81 -25.73
N PRO A 14 -12.77 -51.65 -25.04
CA PRO A 14 -12.23 -51.39 -23.70
C PRO A 14 -12.98 -50.31 -22.85
N GLY A 15 -12.78 -50.38 -21.53
CA GLY A 15 -12.21 -49.26 -20.75
C GLY A 15 -12.94 -47.91 -20.70
N ALA A 16 -13.98 -47.82 -19.88
CA ALA A 16 -14.53 -46.52 -19.43
C ALA A 16 -14.32 -46.22 -17.94
N TYR A 17 -13.91 -47.21 -17.12
CA TYR A 17 -13.96 -47.08 -15.66
C TYR A 17 -12.64 -46.67 -14.97
N SER A 18 -11.50 -46.67 -15.66
CA SER A 18 -10.22 -46.26 -15.06
C SER A 18 -9.80 -44.81 -15.33
N ARG A 19 -10.46 -44.11 -16.29
CA ARG A 19 -10.14 -42.71 -16.63
C ARG A 19 -10.90 -41.67 -15.79
N LEU A 20 -11.91 -42.10 -15.04
CA LEU A 20 -12.73 -41.20 -14.23
C LEU A 20 -12.10 -40.89 -12.85
N ARG A 21 -11.29 -41.80 -12.30
CA ARG A 21 -10.60 -41.58 -11.01
C ARG A 21 -9.31 -40.75 -11.14
N ALA A 22 -8.63 -40.80 -12.29
CA ALA A 22 -7.43 -39.99 -12.52
C ALA A 22 -7.72 -38.50 -12.76
N ARG A 23 -8.94 -38.14 -13.20
CA ARG A 23 -9.33 -36.74 -13.46
C ARG A 23 -9.92 -36.02 -12.25
N VAL A 24 -10.44 -36.75 -11.26
CA VAL A 24 -10.99 -36.17 -10.03
C VAL A 24 -9.89 -35.82 -9.02
N VAL A 25 -8.76 -36.55 -9.03
CA VAL A 25 -7.63 -36.25 -8.14
C VAL A 25 -6.73 -35.13 -8.70
N MET A 26 -6.65 -34.96 -10.03
CA MET A 26 -5.87 -33.88 -10.64
C MET A 26 -6.58 -32.51 -10.60
N GLY A 27 -7.90 -32.49 -10.46
CA GLY A 27 -8.69 -31.27 -10.27
C GLY A 27 -8.59 -30.67 -8.87
N LEU A 28 -8.30 -31.48 -7.84
CA LEU A 28 -8.17 -31.02 -6.44
C LEU A 28 -6.76 -30.53 -6.10
N VAL A 29 -5.73 -30.91 -6.87
CA VAL A 29 -4.35 -30.41 -6.69
C VAL A 29 -4.12 -29.09 -7.42
N LEU A 30 -4.89 -28.77 -8.47
CA LEU A 30 -4.83 -27.49 -9.18
C LEU A 30 -5.66 -26.36 -8.53
N ILE A 31 -6.50 -26.67 -7.54
CA ILE A 31 -7.26 -25.68 -6.77
C ILE A 31 -6.45 -25.18 -5.55
N SER A 32 -5.33 -25.82 -5.22
CA SER A 32 -4.47 -25.46 -4.08
C SER A 32 -3.33 -24.50 -4.43
N GLY A 33 -3.25 -23.99 -5.66
CA GLY A 33 -2.12 -23.20 -6.16
C GLY A 33 -2.43 -21.79 -6.68
N SER A 34 -3.69 -21.34 -6.63
CA SER A 34 -4.12 -20.14 -7.35
C SER A 34 -5.12 -19.26 -6.59
N ALA A 35 -5.08 -19.28 -5.26
CA ALA A 35 -5.74 -18.27 -4.44
C ALA A 35 -4.75 -17.14 -4.10
N LEU A 36 -4.21 -16.50 -5.14
CA LEU A 36 -3.67 -15.15 -4.97
C LEU A 36 -4.86 -14.21 -4.96
N LEU A 37 -5.39 -13.95 -3.76
CA LEU A 37 -6.29 -12.83 -3.52
C LEU A 37 -5.50 -11.55 -3.88
N VAL A 38 -5.91 -10.90 -4.96
CA VAL A 38 -5.45 -9.55 -5.31
C VAL A 38 -5.98 -8.63 -4.21
N THR A 39 -5.10 -8.22 -3.32
CA THR A 39 -5.35 -7.16 -2.34
C THR A 39 -4.72 -5.90 -2.92
N GLU A 40 -5.52 -4.84 -3.06
CA GLU A 40 -5.08 -3.57 -3.64
C GLU A 40 -4.94 -2.53 -2.55
N VAL A 41 -3.73 -2.01 -2.41
CA VAL A 41 -3.31 -1.20 -1.27
C VAL A 41 -3.22 0.26 -1.68
N PHE A 42 -4.01 1.10 -1.03
CA PHE A 42 -3.87 2.55 -1.09
C PHE A 42 -3.71 3.11 0.32
N ALA A 43 -2.56 3.72 0.61
CA ALA A 43 -2.46 4.63 1.74
C ALA A 43 -3.24 5.90 1.39
N ARG A 44 -4.45 6.03 1.97
CA ARG A 44 -5.24 7.25 2.03
C ARG A 44 -5.48 7.53 3.50
N VAL A 45 -5.77 8.77 3.83
CA VAL A 45 -6.16 9.13 5.19
C VAL A 45 -7.62 8.72 5.42
N GLY A 46 -7.88 7.97 6.51
CA GLY A 46 -9.25 7.81 7.02
C GLY A 46 -10.04 6.65 6.46
N GLY A 47 -9.36 5.56 6.13
CA GLY A 47 -10.00 4.41 5.53
C GLY A 47 -10.44 4.67 4.10
N GLY A 48 -10.18 5.81 3.46
CA GLY A 48 -10.66 6.10 2.10
C GLY A 48 -10.52 4.87 1.19
N GLY A 49 -11.65 4.32 0.74
CA GLY A 49 -11.81 2.92 0.29
C GLY A 49 -10.66 2.30 -0.50
N SER A 50 -10.58 0.97 -0.50
CA SER A 50 -9.90 0.32 -1.62
C SER A 50 -10.63 0.79 -2.88
N TYR A 51 -9.90 1.11 -3.96
CA TYR A 51 -10.53 1.41 -5.25
C TYR A 51 -10.07 0.34 -6.26
N GLY A 52 -10.07 -0.92 -5.82
CA GLY A 52 -9.90 -2.10 -6.66
C GLY A 52 -11.20 -2.58 -7.27
N GLY A 53 -11.61 -1.94 -8.37
CA GLY A 53 -12.64 -2.51 -9.23
C GLY A 53 -12.14 -3.85 -9.76
N GLY A 54 -12.86 -4.93 -9.45
CA GLY A 54 -12.61 -6.26 -9.99
C GLY A 54 -12.47 -6.22 -11.51
N GLY A 55 -11.39 -6.83 -12.01
CA GLY A 55 -11.19 -6.97 -13.44
C GLY A 55 -12.38 -7.69 -14.07
N SER A 56 -13.03 -7.06 -15.04
CA SER A 56 -13.90 -7.74 -15.99
C SER A 56 -13.05 -8.63 -16.89
N GLY A 57 -12.61 -9.75 -16.34
CA GLY A 57 -12.08 -10.86 -17.11
C GLY A 57 -13.22 -11.43 -17.95
N GLY A 58 -13.24 -11.09 -19.24
CA GLY A 58 -14.10 -11.75 -20.22
C GLY A 58 -13.85 -13.25 -20.22
N HIS A 59 -14.68 -13.98 -19.48
CA HIS A 59 -14.79 -15.44 -19.58
C HIS A 59 -16.01 -15.75 -20.42
N GLY A 60 -15.76 -16.05 -21.68
CA GLY A 60 -16.70 -16.82 -22.48
C GLY A 60 -16.88 -18.21 -21.87
N GLY A 61 -18.13 -18.59 -21.64
CA GLY A 61 -18.59 -19.98 -21.65
C GLY A 61 -18.45 -20.77 -20.36
N GLY A 62 -19.57 -21.00 -19.67
CA GLY A 62 -19.67 -22.00 -18.60
C GLY A 62 -20.99 -21.94 -17.82
N GLY A 63 -22.12 -22.23 -18.47
CA GLY A 63 -23.45 -22.19 -17.88
C GLY A 63 -23.67 -23.24 -16.78
N GLY A 64 -24.27 -22.81 -15.66
CA GLY A 64 -24.75 -23.69 -14.60
C GLY A 64 -25.68 -22.99 -13.61
N ALA A 65 -25.28 -21.84 -13.08
CA ALA A 65 -26.08 -21.11 -12.08
C ALA A 65 -27.29 -20.37 -12.68
N GLY A 66 -27.11 -19.68 -13.81
CA GLY A 66 -28.21 -18.96 -14.47
C GLY A 66 -29.29 -19.88 -15.04
N ALA A 67 -28.92 -21.10 -15.43
CA ALA A 67 -29.87 -22.10 -15.91
C ALA A 67 -30.80 -22.58 -14.78
N LEU A 68 -30.26 -22.81 -13.58
CA LEU A 68 -31.06 -23.22 -12.42
C LEU A 68 -32.03 -22.13 -11.97
N VAL A 69 -31.60 -20.87 -11.96
CA VAL A 69 -32.47 -19.73 -11.62
C VAL A 69 -33.56 -19.54 -12.68
N TYR A 70 -33.21 -19.62 -13.97
CA TYR A 70 -34.20 -19.55 -15.05
C TYR A 70 -35.22 -20.70 -14.99
N LEU A 71 -34.76 -21.93 -14.71
CA LEU A 71 -35.65 -23.09 -14.56
C LEU A 71 -36.56 -22.97 -13.34
N LEU A 72 -36.06 -22.42 -12.22
CA LEU A 72 -36.85 -22.17 -11.02
C LEU A 72 -37.94 -21.12 -11.27
N VAL A 73 -37.59 -20.00 -11.90
CA VAL A 73 -38.56 -18.94 -12.24
C VAL A 73 -39.58 -19.43 -13.24
N ARG A 74 -39.16 -20.17 -14.27
CA ARG A 74 -40.07 -20.79 -15.25
C ARG A 74 -41.02 -21.81 -14.59
N PHE A 75 -40.52 -22.57 -13.62
CA PHE A 75 -41.33 -23.54 -12.87
C PHE A 75 -42.38 -22.84 -12.00
N LEU A 76 -42.01 -21.77 -11.28
CA LEU A 76 -42.95 -20.97 -10.49
C LEU A 76 -44.04 -20.33 -11.37
N LEU A 77 -43.65 -19.75 -12.51
CA LEU A 77 -44.62 -19.18 -13.46
C LEU A 77 -45.57 -20.24 -14.05
N TRP A 78 -45.06 -21.43 -14.38
CA TRP A 78 -45.90 -22.53 -14.84
C TRP A 78 -46.88 -23.00 -13.75
N LEU A 79 -46.40 -23.13 -12.51
CA LEU A 79 -47.21 -23.53 -11.36
C LEU A 79 -48.35 -22.54 -11.09
N THR A 80 -48.09 -21.24 -11.27
CA THR A 80 -49.07 -20.17 -11.04
C THR A 80 -50.09 -20.04 -12.16
N ILE A 81 -49.75 -20.41 -13.40
CA ILE A 81 -50.70 -20.38 -14.54
C ILE A 81 -51.59 -21.63 -14.58
N GLU A 82 -51.02 -22.83 -14.43
CA GLU A 82 -51.79 -24.09 -14.57
C GLU A 82 -52.46 -24.53 -13.27
N HIS A 83 -51.88 -24.19 -12.12
CA HIS A 83 -52.36 -24.61 -10.80
C HIS A 83 -52.40 -23.43 -9.81
N PRO A 84 -53.22 -22.40 -10.07
CA PRO A 84 -53.22 -21.15 -9.30
C PRO A 84 -53.51 -21.32 -7.81
N VAL A 85 -54.26 -22.36 -7.42
CA VAL A 85 -54.55 -22.69 -6.01
C VAL A 85 -53.29 -23.09 -5.24
N ILE A 86 -52.24 -23.58 -5.93
CA ILE A 86 -50.97 -24.00 -5.35
C ILE A 86 -49.86 -22.98 -5.66
N GLY A 87 -49.82 -22.44 -6.88
CA GLY A 87 -48.80 -21.49 -7.32
C GLY A 87 -48.81 -20.17 -6.55
N ILE A 88 -49.99 -19.56 -6.37
CA ILE A 88 -50.10 -18.27 -5.68
C ILE A 88 -49.63 -18.35 -4.21
N PRO A 89 -50.03 -19.36 -3.40
CA PRO A 89 -49.48 -19.52 -2.05
C PRO A 89 -47.96 -19.73 -1.99
N VAL A 90 -47.39 -20.49 -2.95
CA VAL A 90 -45.95 -20.74 -3.01
C VAL A 90 -45.19 -19.46 -3.35
N ASP A 91 -45.67 -18.68 -4.32
CA ASP A 91 -45.07 -17.40 -4.69
C ASP A 91 -45.11 -16.40 -3.53
N ILE A 92 -46.24 -16.31 -2.81
CA ILE A 92 -46.37 -15.45 -1.62
C ILE A 92 -45.39 -15.89 -0.54
N MET A 93 -45.21 -17.20 -0.31
CA MET A 93 -44.27 -17.72 0.68
C MET A 93 -42.81 -17.40 0.29
N VAL A 94 -42.44 -17.55 -0.98
CA VAL A 94 -41.09 -17.23 -1.47
C VAL A 94 -40.82 -15.72 -1.33
N ILE A 95 -41.77 -14.88 -1.74
CA ILE A 95 -41.67 -13.41 -1.60
C ILE A 95 -41.59 -13.01 -0.13
N ALA A 96 -42.42 -13.60 0.74
CA ALA A 96 -42.37 -13.35 2.18
C ALA A 96 -41.04 -13.77 2.80
N LEU A 97 -40.44 -14.87 2.35
CA LEU A 97 -39.15 -15.36 2.84
C LEU A 97 -37.99 -14.48 2.36
N VAL A 98 -38.04 -14.00 1.11
CA VAL A 98 -37.10 -13.01 0.57
C VAL A 98 -37.23 -11.70 1.34
N ILE A 99 -38.45 -11.16 1.51
CA ILE A 99 -38.68 -9.95 2.30
C ILE A 99 -38.20 -10.17 3.73
N TYR A 100 -38.48 -11.31 4.36
CA TYR A 100 -38.01 -11.63 5.71
C TYR A 100 -36.48 -11.67 5.83
N TRP A 101 -35.79 -12.24 4.84
CA TRP A 101 -34.33 -12.26 4.79
C TRP A 101 -33.72 -10.88 4.60
N PHE A 102 -34.34 -10.04 3.75
CA PHE A 102 -33.87 -8.68 3.48
C PHE A 102 -34.33 -7.64 4.51
N SER A 103 -35.40 -7.92 5.27
CA SER A 103 -35.96 -7.02 6.31
C SER A 103 -35.46 -7.30 7.72
N ARG A 104 -34.61 -8.30 7.92
CA ARG A 104 -33.90 -8.46 9.20
C ARG A 104 -32.82 -7.37 9.31
N PRO A 105 -32.99 -6.34 10.16
CA PRO A 105 -31.85 -5.50 10.51
C PRO A 105 -30.81 -6.41 11.18
N SER A 106 -29.60 -6.42 10.63
CA SER A 106 -28.46 -7.09 11.23
C SER A 106 -28.15 -6.42 12.57
N LYS A 107 -28.85 -6.85 13.63
CA LYS A 107 -28.48 -6.54 15.02
C LYS A 107 -27.32 -7.45 15.40
N LYS A 108 -26.15 -7.23 14.80
CA LYS A 108 -24.88 -7.63 15.42
C LYS A 108 -24.60 -6.62 16.53
N ALA A 109 -25.07 -6.93 17.73
CA ALA A 109 -24.49 -6.35 18.94
C ALA A 109 -23.04 -6.83 19.00
N ILE A 110 -22.10 -5.92 18.78
CA ILE A 110 -20.66 -6.20 18.90
C ILE A 110 -20.25 -5.66 20.26
N ALA A 111 -20.15 -6.56 21.23
CA ALA A 111 -19.19 -6.37 22.31
C ALA A 111 -17.82 -6.19 21.65
N ALA A 112 -17.03 -5.22 22.12
CA ALA A 112 -15.65 -5.03 21.67
C ALA A 112 -14.85 -6.31 21.92
N SER A 113 -14.88 -7.25 20.98
CA SER A 113 -14.10 -8.46 21.04
C SER A 113 -12.68 -8.06 20.72
N SER A 114 -11.79 -8.23 21.70
CA SER A 114 -10.35 -8.23 21.51
C SER A 114 -10.02 -9.12 20.33
N SER A 115 -9.66 -8.52 19.19
CA SER A 115 -9.19 -9.27 18.03
C SER A 115 -7.99 -10.14 18.46
N PRO A 116 -7.86 -11.38 17.97
CA PRO A 116 -6.70 -12.19 18.27
C PRO A 116 -5.42 -11.44 17.86
N ILE A 117 -4.31 -11.71 18.53
CA ILE A 117 -3.00 -11.16 18.21
C ILE A 117 -2.22 -12.24 17.47
N ILE A 118 -1.57 -11.90 16.34
CA ILE A 118 -0.69 -12.81 15.61
C ILE A 118 0.70 -12.17 15.49
N ALA A 119 1.74 -12.99 15.54
CA ALA A 119 3.12 -12.53 15.32
C ALA A 119 3.35 -12.17 13.84
N ALA A 120 4.28 -11.24 13.59
CA ALA A 120 4.74 -10.88 12.25
C ALA A 120 5.12 -12.12 11.40
N ALA A 121 4.97 -12.01 10.08
CA ALA A 121 5.24 -13.12 9.16
C ALA A 121 6.71 -13.62 9.25
N PRO A 122 6.99 -14.93 9.08
CA PRO A 122 8.33 -15.50 9.27
C PRO A 122 9.45 -14.80 8.48
N GLY A 123 9.20 -14.37 7.25
CA GLY A 123 10.18 -13.65 6.42
C GLY A 123 10.56 -12.26 6.95
N GLN A 124 9.67 -11.61 7.72
CA GLN A 124 9.93 -10.31 8.35
C GLN A 124 11.04 -10.40 9.40
N MET A 125 11.07 -11.51 10.14
CA MET A 125 12.09 -11.75 11.17
C MET A 125 13.48 -11.90 10.55
N ASP A 126 13.57 -12.52 9.38
CA ASP A 126 14.83 -12.68 8.66
C ASP A 126 15.36 -11.35 8.13
N VAL A 127 14.49 -10.50 7.57
CA VAL A 127 14.86 -9.14 7.14
C VAL A 127 15.34 -8.29 8.32
N GLN A 128 14.63 -8.30 9.44
CA GLN A 128 15.04 -7.52 10.62
C GLN A 128 16.39 -8.01 11.17
N ARG A 129 16.63 -9.33 11.17
CA ARG A 129 17.93 -9.89 11.55
C ARG A 129 19.03 -9.46 10.57
N ALA A 130 18.74 -9.46 9.27
CA ALA A 130 19.67 -9.04 8.23
C ALA A 130 20.05 -7.55 8.37
N PHE A 131 19.07 -6.67 8.63
CA PHE A 131 19.36 -5.26 8.90
C PHE A 131 20.15 -5.03 10.19
N ASN A 132 19.90 -5.82 11.24
CA ASN A 132 20.73 -5.77 12.45
C ASN A 132 22.17 -6.22 12.18
N GLN A 133 22.39 -7.17 11.26
CA GLN A 133 23.73 -7.54 10.81
C GLN A 133 24.37 -6.45 9.95
N LEU A 134 23.63 -5.83 9.03
CA LEU A 134 24.11 -4.71 8.22
C LEU A 134 24.58 -3.55 9.09
N ARG A 135 23.85 -3.22 10.16
CA ARG A 135 24.20 -2.16 11.11
C ARG A 135 25.54 -2.35 11.81
N ARG A 136 26.11 -3.56 11.82
CA ARG A 136 27.46 -3.81 12.35
C ARG A 136 28.55 -3.21 11.47
N PHE A 137 28.30 -3.08 10.17
CA PHE A 137 29.21 -2.47 9.19
C PHE A 137 28.83 -1.03 8.87
N ASP A 138 27.54 -0.74 8.88
CA ASP A 138 26.98 0.60 8.67
C ASP A 138 26.09 1.00 9.85
N PRO A 139 26.68 1.53 10.94
CA PRO A 139 25.93 2.02 12.10
C PRO A 139 24.90 3.09 11.76
N ASN A 140 25.05 3.78 10.62
CA ASN A 140 24.12 4.82 10.18
C ASN A 140 22.93 4.23 9.39
N PHE A 141 22.86 2.93 9.13
CA PHE A 141 21.75 2.36 8.38
C PHE A 141 20.41 2.52 9.12
N SER A 142 19.61 3.47 8.64
CA SER A 142 18.21 3.67 9.01
C SER A 142 17.29 3.12 7.93
N GLU A 143 16.37 2.27 8.36
CA GLU A 143 15.38 1.70 7.44
C GLU A 143 14.35 2.74 6.98
N ILE A 144 14.06 3.72 7.83
CA ILE A 144 13.13 4.82 7.52
C ILE A 144 13.73 5.65 6.39
N ILE A 145 14.99 6.06 6.54
CA ILE A 145 15.71 6.81 5.52
C ILE A 145 15.85 6.01 4.22
N PHE A 146 16.20 4.72 4.33
CA PHE A 146 16.27 3.83 3.17
C PHE A 146 14.93 3.75 2.42
N THR A 147 13.83 3.62 3.16
CA THR A 147 12.48 3.56 2.60
C THR A 147 12.09 4.85 1.90
N ASP A 148 12.32 6.00 2.53
CA ASP A 148 12.05 7.31 1.94
C ASP A 148 12.89 7.55 0.68
N PHE A 149 14.16 7.15 0.69
CA PHE A 149 15.03 7.18 -0.49
C PHE A 149 14.47 6.32 -1.63
N CYS A 150 14.02 5.11 -1.33
CA CYS A 150 13.44 4.19 -2.31
C CYS A 150 12.12 4.73 -2.90
N TYR A 151 11.23 5.30 -2.09
CA TYR A 151 10.00 5.95 -2.57
C TYR A 151 10.30 7.14 -3.49
N ALA A 152 11.22 8.01 -3.09
CA ALA A 152 11.61 9.16 -3.90
C ALA A 152 12.26 8.74 -5.22
N LEU A 153 13.13 7.73 -5.20
CA LEU A 153 13.79 7.21 -6.40
C LEU A 153 12.77 6.54 -7.34
N TYR A 154 11.80 5.78 -6.80
CA TYR A 154 10.72 5.18 -7.57
C TYR A 154 9.90 6.25 -8.30
N ALA A 155 9.37 7.23 -7.57
CA ALA A 155 8.58 8.31 -8.13
C ALA A 155 9.33 9.06 -9.23
N ARG A 156 10.60 9.40 -8.97
CA ARG A 156 11.45 10.13 -9.93
C ARG A 156 11.80 9.30 -11.16
N ALA A 157 12.02 8.00 -11.03
CA ALA A 157 12.29 7.12 -12.17
C ALA A 157 11.08 7.00 -13.10
N HIS A 158 9.88 6.85 -12.53
CA HIS A 158 8.65 6.79 -13.32
C HIS A 158 8.27 8.16 -13.92
N ASP A 159 8.50 9.27 -13.23
CA ASP A 159 8.38 10.61 -13.82
C ASP A 159 9.37 10.81 -14.98
N ALA A 160 10.64 10.47 -14.76
CA ALA A 160 11.71 10.64 -15.75
C ALA A 160 11.49 9.80 -17.02
N ARG A 161 11.01 8.54 -16.92
CA ARG A 161 10.69 7.74 -18.12
C ARG A 161 9.59 8.43 -18.95
N GLY A 162 8.66 9.16 -18.33
CA GLY A 162 7.63 9.93 -19.03
C GLY A 162 8.20 11.07 -19.88
N HIS A 163 9.36 11.59 -19.49
CA HIS A 163 10.09 12.63 -20.19
C HIS A 163 11.18 12.08 -21.14
N GLY A 164 11.25 10.75 -21.30
CA GLY A 164 12.12 10.07 -22.25
C GLY A 164 13.51 9.72 -21.73
N ALA A 165 14.32 9.10 -22.60
CA ALA A 165 15.58 8.46 -22.22
C ALA A 165 16.62 9.43 -21.64
N GLN A 166 16.64 10.70 -22.08
CA GLN A 166 17.58 11.70 -21.57
C GLN A 166 17.29 12.08 -20.12
N ALA A 167 16.01 12.28 -19.76
CA ALA A 167 15.60 12.57 -18.39
C ALA A 167 15.93 11.38 -17.47
N LEU A 168 15.68 10.16 -17.94
CA LEU A 168 16.00 8.95 -17.20
C LEU A 168 17.53 8.75 -17.05
N ASP A 169 18.33 9.15 -18.03
CA ASP A 169 19.79 9.06 -17.98
C ASP A 169 20.42 9.98 -16.92
N LEU A 170 19.75 11.07 -16.52
CA LEU A 170 20.17 11.89 -15.37
C LEU A 170 20.17 11.08 -14.06
N LEU A 171 19.39 10.00 -13.99
CA LEU A 171 19.37 9.06 -12.85
C LEU A 171 20.41 7.93 -12.97
N SER A 172 21.31 7.97 -13.96
CA SER A 172 22.37 6.96 -14.10
C SER A 172 23.28 6.75 -12.88
N PRO A 173 23.48 7.72 -11.96
CA PRO A 173 24.16 7.46 -10.68
C PRO A 173 23.40 6.56 -9.70
N TYR A 174 22.12 6.29 -9.96
CA TYR A 174 21.25 5.49 -9.09
C TYR A 174 20.60 4.29 -9.81
N LEU A 175 20.50 4.34 -11.14
CA LEU A 175 19.87 3.30 -11.96
C LEU A 175 20.87 2.75 -12.96
N SER A 176 20.98 1.43 -13.09
CA SER A 176 21.74 0.78 -14.15
C SER A 176 21.16 1.04 -15.53
N GLU A 177 21.97 0.85 -16.58
CA GLU A 177 21.48 0.90 -17.96
C GLU A 177 20.36 -0.13 -18.19
N THR A 178 20.48 -1.33 -17.62
CA THR A 178 19.43 -2.35 -17.65
C THR A 178 18.14 -1.86 -17.00
N ALA A 179 18.21 -1.26 -15.81
CA ALA A 179 17.05 -0.72 -15.11
C ALA A 179 16.38 0.40 -15.91
N ARG A 180 17.18 1.34 -16.44
CA ARG A 180 16.67 2.43 -17.29
C ARG A 180 16.01 1.89 -18.56
N THR A 181 16.59 0.88 -19.19
CA THR A 181 16.03 0.24 -20.39
C THR A 181 14.70 -0.44 -20.08
N SER A 182 14.61 -1.20 -18.99
CA SER A 182 13.35 -1.84 -18.55
C SER A 182 12.24 -0.83 -18.28
N LEU A 183 12.56 0.30 -17.63
CA LEU A 183 11.60 1.38 -17.40
C LEU A 183 11.14 2.02 -18.72
N MET A 184 12.05 2.26 -19.67
CA MET A 184 11.70 2.81 -20.98
C MET A 184 10.83 1.86 -21.81
N GLN A 185 11.00 0.54 -21.68
CA GLN A 185 10.20 -0.47 -22.37
C GLN A 185 8.73 -0.47 -21.93
N LEU A 186 8.40 0.10 -20.76
CA LEU A 186 7.02 0.27 -20.31
C LEU A 186 6.27 1.36 -21.08
N ASN A 187 6.99 2.27 -21.74
CA ASN A 187 6.38 3.43 -22.36
C ASN A 187 5.58 3.03 -23.60
N PRO A 188 4.27 3.30 -23.65
CA PRO A 188 3.51 3.16 -24.88
C PRO A 188 3.99 4.16 -25.94
N PRO A 189 3.70 3.90 -27.23
CA PRO A 189 3.92 4.89 -28.28
C PRO A 189 3.19 6.20 -27.96
N ASN A 190 3.85 7.33 -28.24
CA ASN A 190 3.34 8.69 -28.01
C ASN A 190 3.07 9.06 -26.54
N LEU A 191 3.69 8.36 -25.57
CA LEU A 191 3.70 8.80 -24.18
C LEU A 191 4.23 10.23 -24.08
N LYS A 192 3.50 11.09 -23.37
CA LYS A 192 3.87 12.49 -23.11
C LYS A 192 4.31 12.74 -21.69
N ALA A 193 3.72 12.03 -20.74
CA ALA A 193 4.06 12.14 -19.33
C ALA A 193 3.61 10.88 -18.59
N VAL A 194 4.28 10.64 -17.46
CA VAL A 194 3.83 9.75 -16.40
C VAL A 194 3.70 10.64 -15.18
N GLN A 195 2.52 10.71 -14.60
CA GLN A 195 2.27 11.55 -13.43
C GLN A 195 1.50 10.76 -12.40
N GLY A 196 1.38 11.31 -11.20
CA GLY A 196 0.61 10.66 -10.16
C GLY A 196 1.19 9.37 -9.65
N ILE A 197 2.51 9.32 -9.58
CA ILE A 197 3.23 8.15 -9.10
C ILE A 197 3.07 8.08 -7.58
N ILE A 198 2.35 7.07 -7.12
CA ILE A 198 2.12 6.80 -5.70
C ILE A 198 2.56 5.39 -5.42
N VAL A 199 3.34 5.22 -4.35
CA VAL A 199 3.67 3.91 -3.84
C VAL A 199 2.72 3.57 -2.69
N GLY A 200 1.83 2.60 -2.92
CA GLY A 200 0.89 2.12 -1.91
C GLY A 200 1.57 1.23 -0.87
N ALA A 201 2.49 0.37 -1.31
CA ALA A 201 3.28 -0.47 -0.42
C ALA A 201 4.71 -0.65 -0.95
N MET A 202 5.66 -0.78 -0.01
CA MET A 202 7.02 -1.22 -0.29
C MET A 202 7.39 -2.29 0.73
N GLN A 203 7.81 -3.45 0.23
CA GLN A 203 8.25 -4.56 1.04
C GLN A 203 9.70 -4.90 0.71
N VAL A 204 10.52 -5.05 1.74
CA VAL A 204 11.84 -5.67 1.59
C VAL A 204 11.64 -7.17 1.50
N ILE A 205 11.90 -7.74 0.33
CA ILE A 205 11.68 -9.16 0.03
C ILE A 205 12.86 -9.99 0.54
N ASP A 206 14.08 -9.52 0.30
CA ASP A 206 15.31 -10.24 0.65
C ASP A 206 16.47 -9.28 0.89
N VAL A 207 17.41 -9.70 1.75
CA VAL A 207 18.67 -9.00 2.03
C VAL A 207 19.80 -10.02 1.95
N ARG A 208 20.72 -9.81 0.99
CA ARG A 208 21.79 -10.74 0.64
C ARG A 208 23.16 -10.10 0.66
N GLY A 209 24.21 -10.90 0.68
CA GLY A 209 25.58 -10.42 0.55
C GLY A 209 26.16 -9.76 1.82
N LEU A 210 25.61 -10.04 3.01
CA LEU A 210 26.12 -9.48 4.26
C LEU A 210 27.54 -9.96 4.62
N THR A 211 27.97 -11.10 4.06
CA THR A 211 29.34 -11.62 4.20
C THR A 211 30.25 -11.24 3.03
N THR A 212 29.72 -10.60 1.99
CA THR A 212 30.48 -10.16 0.81
C THR A 212 30.75 -8.64 0.84
N PRO A 213 31.66 -8.11 -0.01
CA PRO A 213 31.91 -6.67 -0.09
C PRO A 213 30.71 -5.84 -0.57
N THR A 214 29.73 -6.49 -1.20
CA THR A 214 28.51 -5.87 -1.72
C THR A 214 27.29 -6.50 -1.04
N VAL A 215 26.36 -5.66 -0.59
CA VAL A 215 25.05 -6.04 -0.05
C VAL A 215 24.01 -5.80 -1.13
N GLY A 216 23.10 -6.76 -1.29
CA GLY A 216 21.94 -6.64 -2.16
C GLY A 216 20.65 -6.58 -1.36
N ILE A 217 19.71 -5.75 -1.79
CA ILE A 217 18.34 -5.70 -1.25
C ILE A 217 17.36 -5.86 -2.40
N SER A 218 16.47 -6.84 -2.30
CA SER A 218 15.33 -6.99 -3.22
C SER A 218 14.11 -6.31 -2.61
N ILE A 219 13.49 -5.40 -3.36
CA ILE A 219 12.32 -4.64 -2.93
C ILE A 219 11.15 -4.95 -3.85
N GLY A 220 9.98 -5.21 -3.26
CA GLY A 220 8.70 -5.24 -3.95
C GLY A 220 7.98 -3.90 -3.78
N PHE A 221 7.55 -3.32 -4.89
CA PHE A 221 6.69 -2.15 -4.94
C PHE A 221 5.29 -2.52 -5.39
N GLU A 222 4.29 -1.93 -4.74
CA GLU A 222 2.92 -1.86 -5.22
C GLU A 222 2.55 -0.39 -5.36
N ALA A 223 2.26 0.03 -6.58
CA ALA A 223 2.20 1.44 -6.93
C ALA A 223 1.11 1.72 -7.96
N ASN A 224 0.72 2.99 -8.04
CA ASN A 224 -0.13 3.50 -9.10
C ASN A 224 0.55 4.66 -9.81
N TYR A 225 0.32 4.77 -11.11
CA TYR A 225 0.70 5.95 -11.88
C TYR A 225 -0.28 6.16 -13.04
N THR A 226 -0.37 7.39 -13.53
CA THR A 226 -1.17 7.76 -14.69
C THR A 226 -0.27 8.08 -15.86
N GLU A 227 -0.49 7.42 -16.98
CA GLU A 227 0.16 7.71 -18.26
C GLU A 227 -0.72 8.59 -19.13
N PHE A 228 -0.08 9.56 -19.79
CA PHE A 228 -0.75 10.50 -20.69
C PHE A 228 -0.31 10.20 -22.12
N THR A 229 -1.23 9.67 -22.91
CA THR A 229 -1.03 9.31 -24.32
C THR A 229 -2.12 9.96 -25.20
N PRO A 230 -2.08 11.28 -25.44
CA PRO A 230 -3.07 11.97 -26.27
C PRO A 230 -3.20 11.34 -27.65
N ARG A 231 -4.44 11.14 -28.12
CA ARG A 231 -4.75 10.60 -29.45
C ARG A 231 -5.95 11.33 -30.05
N GLU A 232 -6.13 11.21 -31.36
CA GLU A 232 -7.32 11.70 -32.05
C GLU A 232 -8.58 11.08 -31.42
N GLY A 233 -9.56 11.91 -31.02
CA GLY A 233 -10.76 11.48 -30.28
C GLY A 233 -10.60 11.28 -28.77
N ASN A 234 -9.37 11.24 -28.24
CA ASN A 234 -9.09 11.24 -26.80
C ASN A 234 -7.91 12.19 -26.49
N PRO A 235 -8.16 13.51 -26.43
CA PRO A 235 -7.11 14.52 -26.28
C PRO A 235 -6.42 14.48 -24.91
N ARG A 236 -7.07 13.92 -23.87
CA ARG A 236 -6.42 13.69 -22.56
C ARG A 236 -5.52 12.47 -22.60
N GLY A 237 -5.99 11.37 -23.20
CA GLY A 237 -5.21 10.14 -23.35
C GLY A 237 -4.77 9.53 -22.01
N GLU A 238 -5.50 9.83 -20.93
CA GLU A 238 -5.18 9.42 -19.57
C GLU A 238 -5.51 7.94 -19.34
N MET A 239 -4.55 7.20 -18.80
CA MET A 239 -4.76 5.83 -18.32
C MET A 239 -4.00 5.62 -17.02
N SER A 240 -4.72 5.21 -15.98
CA SER A 240 -4.09 4.85 -14.71
C SER A 240 -3.74 3.37 -14.68
N TYR A 241 -2.66 3.04 -14.00
CA TYR A 241 -2.18 1.66 -13.86
C TYR A 241 -1.94 1.35 -12.39
N TYR A 242 -2.38 0.18 -11.96
CA TYR A 242 -1.88 -0.49 -10.77
C TYR A 242 -0.73 -1.42 -11.17
N VAL A 243 0.39 -1.35 -10.46
CA VAL A 243 1.63 -2.01 -10.87
C VAL A 243 2.30 -2.67 -9.68
N ARG A 244 2.77 -3.89 -9.89
CA ARG A 244 3.66 -4.60 -8.98
C ARG A 244 5.01 -4.76 -9.62
N GLU A 245 6.05 -4.31 -8.94
CA GLU A 245 7.41 -4.29 -9.46
C GLU A 245 8.40 -4.84 -8.45
N ARG A 246 9.45 -5.48 -8.93
CA ARG A 246 10.60 -5.90 -8.14
C ARG A 246 11.83 -5.12 -8.55
N TRP A 247 12.47 -4.47 -7.59
CA TRP A 247 13.68 -3.70 -7.79
C TRP A 247 14.82 -4.37 -7.02
N GLU A 248 15.94 -4.61 -7.70
CA GLU A 248 17.15 -5.17 -7.10
C GLU A 248 18.16 -4.06 -6.89
N LEU A 249 18.48 -3.77 -5.63
CA LEU A 249 19.44 -2.75 -5.25
C LEU A 249 20.73 -3.39 -4.77
N GLU A 250 21.85 -2.73 -5.02
CA GLU A 250 23.14 -3.09 -4.46
C GLU A 250 23.82 -1.87 -3.82
N ARG A 251 24.67 -2.13 -2.83
CA ARG A 251 25.58 -1.15 -2.27
C ARG A 251 26.82 -1.85 -1.71
N LYS A 252 27.96 -1.18 -1.74
CA LYS A 252 29.15 -1.63 -1.00
C LYS A 252 28.82 -1.69 0.50
N ARG A 253 29.11 -2.81 1.15
CA ARG A 253 28.70 -3.11 2.53
C ARG A 253 29.22 -2.09 3.53
N ASP A 254 30.48 -1.70 3.35
CA ASP A 254 31.23 -0.90 4.32
C ASP A 254 31.10 0.61 4.07
N VAL A 255 30.13 1.02 3.22
CA VAL A 255 29.78 2.43 2.99
C VAL A 255 28.73 2.84 4.01
N LEU A 256 29.02 3.93 4.72
CA LEU A 256 28.09 4.48 5.69
C LEU A 256 26.87 5.10 4.99
N SER A 257 25.68 4.82 5.50
CA SER A 257 24.47 5.51 5.04
C SER A 257 24.58 7.01 5.35
N PRO A 258 24.09 7.88 4.44
CA PRO A 258 24.01 9.32 4.71
C PRO A 258 22.99 9.61 5.81
N ALA A 259 23.17 10.77 6.45
CA ALA A 259 22.20 11.34 7.38
C ALA A 259 20.90 11.75 6.65
N PRO A 260 19.77 11.92 7.37
CA PRO A 260 18.47 12.20 6.75
C PRO A 260 18.44 13.36 5.75
N ASP A 261 19.19 14.43 6.02
CA ASP A 261 19.29 15.63 5.20
C ASP A 261 20.05 15.40 3.87
N GLN A 262 20.90 14.38 3.82
CA GLN A 262 21.73 14.03 2.67
C GLN A 262 21.21 12.81 1.90
N ALA A 263 20.28 12.06 2.47
CA ALA A 263 19.77 10.80 1.94
C ALA A 263 18.72 10.97 0.83
N THR A 264 19.11 11.63 -0.27
CA THR A 264 18.19 11.94 -1.37
C THR A 264 18.71 11.43 -2.71
N ALA A 265 17.80 11.04 -3.61
CA ALA A 265 18.08 10.66 -4.99
C ALA A 265 18.14 11.87 -5.96
N LEU A 266 18.29 13.08 -5.43
CA LEU A 266 18.32 14.35 -6.19
C LEU A 266 19.74 14.88 -6.43
N HIS A 267 20.71 14.32 -5.72
CA HIS A 267 22.08 14.79 -5.72
C HIS A 267 23.04 13.70 -6.18
N CYS A 268 24.28 14.06 -6.49
CA CYS A 268 25.34 13.11 -6.77
C CYS A 268 25.68 12.35 -5.47
N PRO A 269 25.65 11.01 -5.44
CA PRO A 269 25.90 10.26 -4.22
C PRO A 269 27.35 10.38 -3.71
N ARG A 270 28.29 10.89 -4.53
CA ARG A 270 29.67 11.16 -4.09
C ARG A 270 29.87 12.57 -3.52
N CYS A 271 29.36 13.61 -4.18
CA CYS A 271 29.68 15.01 -3.82
C CYS A 271 28.48 15.85 -3.35
N GLY A 272 27.25 15.34 -3.41
CA GLY A 272 26.05 16.06 -2.98
C GLY A 272 25.58 17.19 -3.93
N ALA A 273 26.27 17.43 -5.06
CA ALA A 273 25.82 18.41 -6.05
C ALA A 273 24.56 17.94 -6.80
N PRO A 274 23.75 18.83 -7.43
CA PRO A 274 22.61 18.43 -8.24
C PRO A 274 22.97 17.41 -9.32
N LEU A 275 22.02 16.51 -9.65
CA LEU A 275 22.21 15.54 -10.72
C LEU A 275 22.38 16.24 -12.08
N GLN A 276 23.63 16.36 -12.51
CA GLN A 276 24.03 16.89 -13.80
C GLN A 276 25.24 16.12 -14.31
N LYS A 277 25.25 15.85 -15.62
CA LYS A 277 26.32 15.09 -16.28
C LYS A 277 27.16 15.99 -17.17
N ASP A 278 28.45 15.66 -17.27
CA ASP A 278 29.34 16.21 -18.28
C ASP A 278 29.20 15.45 -19.63
N THR A 279 30.01 15.83 -20.61
CA THR A 279 29.98 15.26 -21.97
C THR A 279 30.40 13.79 -22.03
N VAL A 280 31.06 13.25 -21.00
CA VAL A 280 31.51 11.85 -20.92
C VAL A 280 30.64 10.99 -20.00
N GLY A 281 29.58 11.59 -19.45
CA GLY A 281 28.60 10.94 -18.59
C GLY A 281 29.02 10.79 -17.14
N ALA A 282 30.06 11.49 -16.70
CA ALA A 282 30.42 11.63 -15.29
C ALA A 282 29.66 12.81 -14.65
N CYS A 283 29.70 12.93 -13.33
CA CYS A 283 29.11 14.07 -12.63
C CYS A 283 29.78 15.39 -13.07
N ALA A 284 29.00 16.39 -13.47
CA ALA A 284 29.49 17.68 -13.94
C ALA A 284 30.29 18.49 -12.89
N PHE A 285 30.21 18.09 -11.61
CA PHE A 285 30.83 18.82 -10.49
C PHE A 285 32.07 18.11 -9.94
N CYS A 286 31.97 16.81 -9.63
CA CYS A 286 33.08 16.03 -9.08
C CYS A 286 33.75 15.11 -10.11
N GLN A 287 33.33 15.16 -11.37
CA GLN A 287 33.91 14.40 -12.51
C GLN A 287 33.93 12.88 -12.30
N THR A 288 33.11 12.39 -11.37
CA THR A 288 33.05 10.97 -11.03
C THR A 288 31.99 10.30 -11.86
N ARG A 289 32.39 9.23 -12.55
CA ARG A 289 31.44 8.30 -13.16
C ARG A 289 30.96 7.32 -12.11
N ILE A 290 29.65 7.18 -11.99
CA ILE A 290 29.00 6.34 -10.99
C ILE A 290 28.13 5.33 -11.74
N ASP A 291 28.55 4.07 -11.68
CA ASP A 291 27.95 2.94 -12.42
C ASP A 291 27.68 1.72 -11.52
N SER A 292 27.81 1.90 -10.21
CA SER A 292 27.62 0.87 -9.20
C SER A 292 27.23 1.47 -7.85
N GLY A 293 26.88 0.60 -6.91
CA GLY A 293 26.57 0.96 -5.52
C GLY A 293 27.78 1.35 -4.66
N GLU A 294 28.84 1.93 -5.24
CA GLU A 294 30.06 2.30 -4.50
C GLU A 294 29.83 3.44 -3.49
N PHE A 295 28.90 4.36 -3.78
CA PHE A 295 28.69 5.56 -2.95
C PHE A 295 27.34 5.56 -2.22
N GLN A 296 26.34 4.86 -2.75
CA GLN A 296 24.98 4.79 -2.21
C GLN A 296 24.26 3.59 -2.82
N TRP A 297 23.03 3.29 -2.38
CA TRP A 297 22.17 2.29 -3.01
C TRP A 297 21.97 2.54 -4.51
N TYR A 298 22.18 1.50 -5.30
CA TYR A 298 22.14 1.52 -6.76
C TYR A 298 21.24 0.42 -7.31
N VAL A 299 20.28 0.77 -8.15
CA VAL A 299 19.31 -0.16 -8.72
C VAL A 299 19.94 -0.89 -9.91
N ARG A 300 20.14 -2.19 -9.76
CA ARG A 300 20.71 -3.07 -10.80
C ARG A 300 19.71 -3.52 -11.83
N SER A 301 18.48 -3.81 -11.41
CA SER A 301 17.42 -4.22 -12.31
C SER A 301 16.05 -3.85 -11.76
N VAL A 302 15.14 -3.58 -12.69
CA VAL A 302 13.71 -3.37 -12.44
C VAL A 302 12.96 -4.44 -13.21
N THR A 303 12.01 -5.10 -12.56
CA THR A 303 11.16 -6.13 -13.17
C THR A 303 9.71 -5.84 -12.86
N THR A 304 8.91 -5.60 -13.89
CA THR A 304 7.45 -5.47 -13.74
C THR A 304 6.84 -6.86 -13.64
N LEU A 305 6.25 -7.16 -12.47
CA LEU A 305 5.62 -8.44 -12.17
C LEU A 305 4.17 -8.46 -12.69
N SER A 306 3.43 -7.37 -12.46
CA SER A 306 2.09 -7.16 -13.02
C SER A 306 1.84 -5.68 -13.28
N ARG A 307 0.97 -5.41 -14.26
CA ARG A 307 0.54 -4.06 -14.64
C ARG A 307 -0.88 -4.13 -15.16
N GLU A 308 -1.79 -3.48 -14.46
CA GLU A 308 -3.23 -3.58 -14.70
C GLU A 308 -3.80 -2.18 -14.96
N ALA A 309 -4.50 -2.01 -16.09
CA ALA A 309 -5.17 -0.75 -16.39
C ALA A 309 -6.35 -0.56 -15.42
N ARG A 310 -6.41 0.61 -14.78
CA ARG A 310 -7.46 0.98 -13.83
C ARG A 310 -8.25 2.17 -14.39
N GLY A 311 -9.58 2.09 -14.27
CA GLY A 311 -10.51 3.17 -14.59
C GLY A 311 -10.42 4.35 -13.61
N PRO A 312 -11.37 5.29 -13.62
CA PRO A 312 -11.37 6.43 -12.69
C PRO A 312 -11.29 5.98 -11.23
N LEU A 313 -10.18 6.31 -10.56
CA LEU A 313 -9.82 5.79 -9.23
C LEU A 313 -10.63 6.35 -8.06
N LEU A 314 -11.56 7.29 -8.29
CA LEU A 314 -12.21 8.08 -7.22
C LEU A 314 -13.71 7.82 -7.07
N THR A 315 -14.30 7.00 -7.94
CA THR A 315 -15.75 6.76 -7.99
C THR A 315 -16.13 5.28 -7.87
N SER A 316 -15.19 4.36 -7.68
CA SER A 316 -15.52 2.97 -7.32
C SER A 316 -15.80 2.85 -5.81
N ASP A 317 -16.61 1.87 -5.43
CA ASP A 317 -16.85 1.49 -4.04
C ASP A 317 -16.26 0.10 -3.86
N VAL A 318 -15.15 -0.01 -3.12
CA VAL A 318 -14.54 -1.31 -2.83
C VAL A 318 -14.40 -1.45 -1.33
N GLN A 319 -14.85 -2.61 -0.88
CA GLN A 319 -14.94 -2.93 0.52
C GLN A 319 -13.53 -3.06 1.11
N GLU A 320 -13.32 -2.43 2.26
CA GLU A 320 -12.10 -2.62 3.04
C GLU A 320 -11.92 -4.09 3.40
N VAL A 321 -10.67 -4.53 3.31
CA VAL A 321 -10.27 -5.87 3.69
C VAL A 321 -9.43 -5.74 4.95
N GLY A 322 -9.65 -6.62 5.92
CA GLY A 322 -8.72 -6.76 7.04
C GLY A 322 -8.98 -5.97 8.31
N THR A 323 -10.01 -5.13 8.38
CA THR A 323 -10.42 -4.49 9.65
C THR A 323 -10.68 -5.50 10.75
N ASP A 324 -11.29 -6.64 10.41
CA ASP A 324 -11.54 -7.75 11.33
C ASP A 324 -10.33 -8.70 11.49
N TYR A 325 -9.21 -8.45 10.79
CA TYR A 325 -8.00 -9.25 10.97
C TYR A 325 -7.43 -9.08 12.37
N SER A 326 -6.73 -10.12 12.80
CA SER A 326 -5.94 -10.10 14.01
C SER A 326 -4.85 -9.02 13.94
N THR A 327 -4.59 -8.34 15.06
CA THR A 327 -3.51 -7.35 15.08
C THR A 327 -2.17 -8.05 14.93
N VAL A 328 -1.38 -7.62 13.95
CA VAL A 328 -0.02 -8.09 13.75
C VAL A 328 0.89 -7.33 14.71
N MET A 329 1.56 -8.06 15.60
CA MET A 329 2.45 -7.50 16.62
C MET A 329 3.91 -7.82 16.30
N GLN A 330 4.79 -6.88 16.62
CA GLN A 330 6.24 -7.12 16.60
C GLN A 330 6.60 -8.29 17.54
N PRO A 331 7.49 -9.20 17.13
CA PRO A 331 8.00 -10.23 18.03
C PRO A 331 8.66 -9.63 19.28
N ASN A 332 8.46 -10.27 20.44
CA ASN A 332 9.00 -9.83 21.74
C ASN A 332 8.60 -8.39 22.14
N PHE A 333 7.47 -7.89 21.65
CA PHE A 333 7.03 -6.50 21.87
C PHE A 333 7.06 -6.06 23.34
N ALA A 334 6.64 -6.91 24.29
CA ALA A 334 6.65 -6.56 25.71
C ALA A 334 8.05 -6.22 26.24
N ALA A 335 9.08 -6.98 25.81
CA ALA A 335 10.47 -6.71 26.19
C ALA A 335 11.02 -5.47 25.47
N VAL A 336 10.71 -5.31 24.17
CA VAL A 336 11.10 -4.11 23.41
C VAL A 336 10.52 -2.85 24.05
N ARG A 337 9.24 -2.89 24.42
CA ARG A 337 8.55 -1.79 25.10
C ARG A 337 9.19 -1.45 26.44
N ALA A 338 9.48 -2.45 27.28
CA ALA A 338 10.12 -2.20 28.57
C ALA A 338 11.49 -1.55 28.42
N THR A 339 12.31 -2.00 27.46
CA THR A 339 13.61 -1.38 27.15
C THR A 339 13.44 0.06 26.65
N PHE A 340 12.47 0.31 25.76
CA PHE A 340 12.19 1.65 25.27
C PHE A 340 11.80 2.60 26.40
N GLU A 341 10.89 2.18 27.29
CA GLU A 341 10.47 2.96 28.47
C GLU A 341 11.64 3.24 29.42
N GLN A 342 12.52 2.25 29.63
CA GLN A 342 13.72 2.42 30.46
C GLN A 342 14.70 3.45 29.87
N ASN A 343 14.88 3.44 28.54
CA ASN A 343 15.79 4.35 27.85
C ASN A 343 15.20 5.75 27.64
N ASN A 344 13.87 5.89 27.72
CA ASN A 344 13.14 7.12 27.47
C ASN A 344 12.25 7.49 28.67
N PRO A 345 12.82 7.82 29.85
CA PRO A 345 12.05 8.03 31.08
C PRO A 345 11.08 9.22 31.02
N GLU A 346 11.30 10.18 30.12
CA GLU A 346 10.39 11.32 29.90
C GLU A 346 9.26 11.00 28.90
N PHE A 347 9.26 9.82 28.29
CA PHE A 347 8.22 9.45 27.33
C PHE A 347 6.93 9.03 28.05
N SER A 348 5.80 9.57 27.58
CA SER A 348 4.47 9.22 28.05
C SER A 348 3.64 8.62 26.92
N TRP A 349 3.15 7.39 27.12
CA TRP A 349 2.22 6.73 26.20
C TRP A 349 0.92 7.51 26.01
N ALA A 350 0.41 8.12 27.08
CA ALA A 350 -0.83 8.88 27.04
C ALA A 350 -0.69 10.14 26.18
N GLU A 351 0.41 10.87 26.32
CA GLU A 351 0.70 12.07 25.53
C GLU A 351 0.99 11.73 24.08
N PHE A 352 1.75 10.65 23.83
CA PHE A 352 1.98 10.15 22.47
C PHE A 352 0.67 9.76 21.77
N GLN A 353 -0.23 9.05 22.46
CA GLN A 353 -1.55 8.71 21.91
C GLN A 353 -2.43 9.95 21.69
N ALA A 354 -2.33 10.97 22.56
CA ALA A 354 -3.01 12.23 22.36
C ALA A 354 -2.48 12.98 21.12
N ARG A 355 -1.16 12.99 20.91
CA ARG A 355 -0.52 13.50 19.68
C ARG A 355 -0.98 12.74 18.43
N ALA A 356 -0.99 11.41 18.47
CA ALA A 356 -1.45 10.59 17.35
C ALA A 356 -2.92 10.87 17.00
N ARG A 357 -3.79 11.05 18.01
CA ARG A 357 -5.19 11.44 17.83
C ARG A 357 -5.35 12.83 17.21
N LEU A 358 -4.56 13.81 17.65
CA LEU A 358 -4.54 15.15 17.05
C LEU A 358 -4.16 15.06 15.57
N ILE A 359 -3.07 14.36 15.24
CA ILE A 359 -2.61 14.18 13.87
C ILE A 359 -3.70 13.49 13.03
N PHE A 360 -4.30 12.42 13.54
CA PHE A 360 -5.40 11.74 12.87
C PHE A 360 -6.52 12.72 12.51
N ASN A 361 -7.02 13.50 13.49
CA ASN A 361 -8.11 14.44 13.26
C ASN A 361 -7.74 15.55 12.26
N GLU A 362 -6.54 16.14 12.36
CA GLU A 362 -6.11 17.18 11.42
C GLU A 362 -6.00 16.64 9.99
N LEU A 363 -5.51 15.41 9.83
CA LEU A 363 -5.43 14.75 8.53
C LEU A 363 -6.83 14.46 7.98
N GLN A 364 -7.76 13.93 8.79
CA GLN A 364 -9.15 13.67 8.35
C GLN A 364 -9.84 14.95 7.89
N GLU A 365 -9.65 16.03 8.64
CA GLU A 365 -10.26 17.31 8.35
C GLU A 365 -9.61 17.97 7.13
N ALA A 366 -8.28 17.91 6.99
CA ALA A 366 -7.54 18.39 5.81
C ALA A 366 -8.01 17.67 4.54
N TRP A 367 -8.13 16.35 4.62
CA TRP A 367 -8.60 15.49 3.54
C TRP A 367 -10.04 15.82 3.17
N SER A 368 -10.92 15.85 4.18
CA SER A 368 -12.34 16.13 4.00
C SER A 368 -12.56 17.49 3.38
N THR A 369 -11.78 18.51 3.74
CA THR A 369 -11.96 19.87 3.23
C THR A 369 -11.17 20.18 1.94
N LEU A 370 -10.39 19.23 1.42
CA LEU A 370 -9.38 19.42 0.36
C LEU A 370 -8.33 20.49 0.68
N ASN A 371 -8.19 20.88 1.96
CA ASN A 371 -7.20 21.85 2.43
C ASN A 371 -5.98 21.10 2.98
N TRP A 372 -5.21 20.50 2.07
CA TRP A 372 -4.13 19.60 2.45
C TRP A 372 -2.97 20.29 3.20
N GLU A 373 -2.80 21.60 3.05
CA GLU A 373 -1.78 22.37 3.80
C GLU A 373 -1.95 22.26 5.33
N ARG A 374 -3.15 21.94 5.82
CA ARG A 374 -3.40 21.63 7.24
C ARG A 374 -2.64 20.39 7.73
N ALA A 375 -2.46 19.38 6.87
CA ALA A 375 -1.71 18.17 7.22
C ALA A 375 -0.19 18.40 7.21
N ARG A 376 0.29 19.44 6.51
CA ARG A 376 1.72 19.70 6.27
C ARG A 376 2.59 19.68 7.52
N PRO A 377 2.21 20.27 8.68
CA PRO A 377 3.04 20.24 9.88
C PRO A 377 3.18 18.84 10.52
N HIS A 378 2.31 17.90 10.17
CA HIS A 378 2.14 16.64 10.88
C HIS A 378 2.76 15.44 10.15
N GLU A 379 3.12 15.62 8.89
CA GLU A 379 3.61 14.57 8.00
C GLU A 379 5.05 14.81 7.57
N THR A 380 5.81 13.71 7.43
CA THR A 380 7.08 13.75 6.72
C THR A 380 6.88 14.20 5.27
N ASP A 381 7.94 14.68 4.63
CA ASP A 381 7.85 15.17 3.25
C ASP A 381 7.34 14.09 2.29
N ASN A 382 7.76 12.84 2.47
CA ASN A 382 7.38 11.74 1.61
C ASN A 382 5.87 11.44 1.65
N ILE A 383 5.29 11.19 2.84
CA ILE A 383 3.87 10.84 2.94
C ILE A 383 2.96 12.02 2.53
N PHE A 384 3.37 13.26 2.83
CA PHE A 384 2.62 14.44 2.40
C PHE A 384 2.50 14.55 0.89
N GLN A 385 3.59 14.29 0.15
CA GLN A 385 3.54 14.32 -1.31
C GLN A 385 2.66 13.20 -1.87
N MET A 386 2.71 11.99 -1.27
CA MET A 386 1.85 10.89 -1.68
C MET A 386 0.37 11.23 -1.52
N HIS A 387 -0.03 11.77 -0.37
CA HIS A 387 -1.43 12.15 -0.12
C HIS A 387 -1.87 13.35 -0.96
N ARG A 388 -0.98 14.32 -1.20
CA ARG A 388 -1.27 15.50 -2.03
C ARG A 388 -1.75 15.13 -3.42
N TYR A 389 -1.20 14.08 -4.03
CA TYR A 389 -1.69 13.61 -5.34
C TYR A 389 -3.20 13.31 -5.33
N TRP A 390 -3.69 12.63 -4.29
CA TRP A 390 -5.10 12.25 -4.20
C TRP A 390 -5.98 13.48 -4.05
N ILE A 391 -5.56 14.45 -3.25
CA ILE A 391 -6.26 15.72 -3.09
C ILE A 391 -6.34 16.46 -4.44
N GLU A 392 -5.23 16.55 -5.17
CA GLU A 392 -5.23 17.16 -6.50
C GLU A 392 -6.11 16.37 -7.50
N ALA A 393 -6.17 15.04 -7.39
CA ALA A 393 -7.04 14.21 -8.20
C ALA A 393 -8.53 14.48 -7.91
N TYR A 394 -8.92 14.58 -6.63
CA TYR A 394 -10.26 14.98 -6.21
C TYR A 394 -10.61 16.37 -6.77
N GLN A 395 -9.73 17.35 -6.59
CA GLN A 395 -9.91 18.71 -7.12
C GLN A 395 -10.10 18.73 -8.65
N ARG A 396 -9.24 18.03 -9.40
CA ARG A 396 -9.33 17.94 -10.88
C ARG A 396 -10.64 17.32 -11.36
N GLN A 397 -11.15 16.32 -10.65
CA GLN A 397 -12.39 15.64 -11.00
C GLN A 397 -13.63 16.36 -10.46
N GLY A 398 -13.47 17.45 -9.70
CA GLY A 398 -14.59 18.13 -9.07
C GLY A 398 -15.27 17.29 -7.99
N LEU A 399 -14.50 16.40 -7.37
CA LEU A 399 -14.94 15.50 -6.33
C LEU A 399 -14.32 15.92 -4.99
N ARG A 400 -14.92 15.48 -3.90
CA ARG A 400 -14.37 15.59 -2.55
C ARG A 400 -14.75 14.36 -1.76
N ASN A 401 -13.79 13.70 -1.15
CA ASN A 401 -14.09 12.70 -0.14
C ASN A 401 -14.41 13.40 1.18
N ALA A 402 -15.47 12.97 1.85
CA ALA A 402 -15.93 13.51 3.10
C ALA A 402 -15.99 12.37 4.13
N LEU A 403 -15.35 12.61 5.27
CA LEU A 403 -15.44 11.75 6.43
C LEU A 403 -16.22 12.48 7.53
N ASP A 404 -17.45 12.06 7.76
CA ASP A 404 -18.37 12.70 8.72
C ASP A 404 -18.56 11.85 9.98
N GLN A 405 -18.74 12.53 11.12
CA GLN A 405 -18.98 11.90 12.44
C GLN A 405 -17.96 10.80 12.80
N TYR A 406 -16.71 10.99 12.38
CA TYR A 406 -15.68 10.01 12.65
C TYR A 406 -15.19 10.06 14.09
N GLN A 407 -14.73 8.91 14.58
CA GLN A 407 -14.07 8.79 15.87
C GLN A 407 -13.11 7.60 15.87
N ILE A 408 -11.98 7.77 16.56
CA ILE A 408 -11.09 6.65 16.89
C ILE A 408 -11.73 5.85 18.03
N THR A 409 -11.94 4.56 17.80
CA THR A 409 -12.52 3.61 18.76
C THR A 409 -11.43 2.90 19.58
N ALA A 410 -10.24 2.67 19.01
CA ALA A 410 -9.11 2.09 19.72
C ALA A 410 -7.77 2.48 19.07
N MET A 411 -6.70 2.52 19.87
CA MET A 411 -5.32 2.62 19.38
C MET A 411 -4.47 1.57 20.09
N GLN A 412 -3.88 0.66 19.33
CA GLN A 412 -3.02 -0.39 19.84
C GLN A 412 -1.59 -0.17 19.34
N THR A 413 -0.62 -0.07 20.25
CA THR A 413 0.80 -0.04 19.85
C THR A 413 1.24 -1.43 19.41
N THR A 414 1.80 -1.52 18.21
CA THR A 414 2.13 -2.82 17.58
C THR A 414 3.62 -3.04 17.38
N LYS A 415 4.39 -1.95 17.23
CA LYS A 415 5.83 -2.01 16.94
C LYS A 415 6.55 -0.78 17.47
N ILE A 416 7.74 -1.00 18.00
CA ILE A 416 8.71 0.04 18.35
C ILE A 416 10.02 -0.29 17.64
N LYS A 417 10.61 0.70 16.99
CA LYS A 417 11.89 0.58 16.31
C LYS A 417 12.78 1.77 16.64
N GLU A 418 14.03 1.48 16.95
CA GLU A 418 15.06 2.49 17.19
C GLU A 418 16.19 2.23 16.21
N ASP A 419 16.64 3.27 15.54
CA ASP A 419 17.85 3.27 14.73
C ASP A 419 18.71 4.51 15.03
N ALA A 420 19.80 4.70 14.28
CA ALA A 420 20.76 5.78 14.52
C ALA A 420 20.13 7.18 14.50
N PHE A 421 19.03 7.37 13.76
CA PHE A 421 18.45 8.69 13.51
C PHE A 421 17.04 8.86 14.06
N TYR A 422 16.28 7.76 14.23
CA TYR A 422 14.87 7.85 14.62
C TYR A 422 14.46 6.81 15.66
N HIS A 423 13.57 7.24 16.54
CA HIS A 423 12.62 6.37 17.22
C HIS A 423 11.34 6.34 16.38
N ALA A 424 10.79 5.15 16.14
CA ALA A 424 9.57 4.94 15.39
C ALA A 424 8.60 4.06 16.19
N ILE A 425 7.33 4.48 16.23
CA ILE A 425 6.25 3.76 16.91
C ILE A 425 5.11 3.57 15.93
N THR A 426 4.69 2.32 15.74
CA THR A 426 3.53 1.96 14.93
C THR A 426 2.32 1.71 15.83
N LEU A 427 1.21 2.37 15.52
CA LEU A 427 -0.10 2.16 16.12
C LEU A 427 -1.04 1.53 15.08
N ARG A 428 -1.77 0.48 15.44
CA ARG A 428 -3.01 0.14 14.75
C ARG A 428 -4.12 1.02 15.30
N ILE A 429 -4.65 1.89 14.47
CA ILE A 429 -5.72 2.84 14.82
C ILE A 429 -7.02 2.29 14.26
N TYR A 430 -7.99 2.01 15.12
CA TYR A 430 -9.34 1.64 14.74
C TYR A 430 -10.23 2.88 14.79
N ALA A 431 -11.03 3.08 13.74
CA ALA A 431 -11.93 4.20 13.66
C ALA A 431 -13.26 3.79 13.01
N GLN A 432 -14.26 4.66 13.18
CA GLN A 432 -15.56 4.52 12.54
C GLN A 432 -16.12 5.90 12.19
N GLY A 433 -16.96 5.98 11.16
CA GLY A 433 -17.48 7.22 10.60
C GLY A 433 -18.25 6.99 9.30
N TYR A 434 -18.77 8.06 8.70
CA TYR A 434 -19.39 8.01 7.39
C TYR A 434 -18.39 8.46 6.32
N ASP A 435 -17.97 7.56 5.46
CA ASP A 435 -17.01 7.83 4.38
C ASP A 435 -17.75 7.79 3.03
N TYR A 436 -17.70 8.90 2.31
CA TYR A 436 -18.32 9.02 1.01
C TYR A 436 -17.66 10.09 0.13
N THR A 437 -17.69 9.90 -1.17
CA THR A 437 -17.26 10.89 -2.15
C THR A 437 -18.48 11.66 -2.66
N VAL A 438 -18.40 12.98 -2.65
CA VAL A 438 -19.40 13.87 -3.26
C VAL A 438 -18.85 14.60 -4.47
N ASP A 439 -19.73 14.96 -5.40
CA ASP A 439 -19.43 15.92 -6.45
C ASP A 439 -19.69 17.37 -6.01
N LYS A 440 -19.49 18.32 -6.94
CA LYS A 440 -19.72 19.76 -6.71
C LYS A 440 -21.16 20.12 -6.34
N ASP A 441 -22.13 19.29 -6.74
CA ASP A 441 -23.55 19.49 -6.45
C ASP A 441 -23.96 18.83 -5.12
N GLY A 442 -23.01 18.20 -4.42
CA GLY A 442 -23.24 17.48 -3.17
C GLY A 442 -23.86 16.10 -3.34
N ARG A 443 -23.92 15.58 -4.57
CA ARG A 443 -24.42 14.22 -4.84
C ARG A 443 -23.36 13.21 -4.42
N VAL A 444 -23.78 12.18 -3.70
CA VAL A 444 -22.91 11.06 -3.32
C VAL A 444 -22.62 10.22 -4.55
N MET A 445 -21.34 10.15 -4.93
CA MET A 445 -20.84 9.43 -6.09
C MET A 445 -20.27 8.05 -5.74
N ALA A 446 -19.79 7.88 -4.49
CA ALA A 446 -19.26 6.62 -3.97
C ALA A 446 -19.32 6.61 -2.44
N GLY A 447 -19.24 5.43 -1.82
CA GLY A 447 -19.34 5.26 -0.37
C GLY A 447 -20.76 5.50 0.17
N SER A 448 -20.86 5.80 1.47
CA SER A 448 -22.16 6.00 2.11
C SER A 448 -22.14 7.06 3.21
N ASN A 449 -23.02 8.04 3.09
CA ASN A 449 -23.32 9.01 4.15
C ASN A 449 -24.42 8.53 5.12
N LYS A 450 -24.80 7.25 5.06
CA LYS A 450 -25.88 6.66 5.88
C LYS A 450 -25.44 5.40 6.62
N ASN A 451 -24.52 4.64 6.03
CA ASN A 451 -24.00 3.43 6.62
C ASN A 451 -22.73 3.76 7.40
N LEU A 452 -22.77 3.54 8.71
CA LEU A 452 -21.60 3.69 9.55
C LEU A 452 -20.54 2.67 9.10
N ARG A 453 -19.38 3.19 8.74
CA ARG A 453 -18.23 2.41 8.35
C ARG A 453 -17.27 2.25 9.51
N ARG A 454 -16.56 1.13 9.56
CA ARG A 454 -15.49 0.84 10.52
C ARG A 454 -14.26 0.41 9.75
N TRP A 455 -13.10 0.92 10.14
CA TRP A 455 -11.83 0.60 9.52
C TRP A 455 -10.69 0.57 10.53
N SER A 456 -9.55 0.02 10.13
CA SER A 456 -8.30 0.19 10.84
C SER A 456 -7.12 0.35 9.90
N GLU A 457 -6.09 1.04 10.39
CA GLU A 457 -4.87 1.32 9.65
C GLU A 457 -3.67 1.26 10.61
N TYR A 458 -2.49 0.92 10.09
CA TYR A 458 -1.24 0.96 10.83
C TYR A 458 -0.49 2.26 10.53
N TRP A 459 -0.46 3.15 11.51
CA TRP A 459 0.18 4.46 11.42
C TRP A 459 1.53 4.41 12.13
N THR A 460 2.61 4.71 11.40
CA THR A 460 3.96 4.81 11.96
C THR A 460 4.35 6.27 12.14
N PHE A 461 4.69 6.63 13.38
CA PHE A 461 5.17 7.94 13.76
C PHE A 461 6.66 7.88 14.03
N ILE A 462 7.40 8.93 13.67
CA ILE A 462 8.83 9.03 13.92
C ILE A 462 9.16 10.28 14.74
N ARG A 463 10.21 10.18 15.55
CA ARG A 463 10.87 11.27 16.24
C ARG A 463 12.37 11.08 16.13
N ASN A 464 13.12 12.15 15.92
CA ASN A 464 14.57 12.09 15.83
C ASN A 464 15.16 11.54 17.14
N SER A 465 16.09 10.60 17.06
CA SER A 465 16.73 9.95 18.23
C SER A 465 17.51 10.94 19.10
N LYS A 466 17.92 12.08 18.53
CA LYS A 466 18.62 13.18 19.21
C LYS A 466 17.70 14.35 19.56
N ALA A 467 16.39 14.21 19.35
CA ALA A 467 15.42 15.22 19.77
C ALA A 467 15.56 15.49 21.27
N LYS A 468 15.40 16.75 21.68
CA LYS A 468 15.41 17.09 23.11
C LYS A 468 14.34 16.27 23.83
N PRO A 469 14.66 15.64 24.97
CA PRO A 469 13.67 14.95 25.80
C PRO A 469 12.54 15.93 26.15
N ALA A 470 11.31 15.51 25.83
CA ALA A 470 10.09 16.27 26.08
C ALA A 470 8.85 15.38 25.85
N PRO A 471 7.78 15.58 26.65
CA PRO A 471 6.40 15.18 26.35
C PRO A 471 5.98 15.42 24.90
N ALA A 472 5.18 14.50 24.35
CA ALA A 472 4.54 14.73 23.05
C ALA A 472 3.43 15.78 23.18
N ARG A 473 3.29 16.68 22.20
CA ARG A 473 2.33 17.80 22.30
C ARG A 473 1.05 17.56 21.51
N ALA A 474 -0.08 17.56 22.21
CA ALA A 474 -1.41 17.41 21.61
C ALA A 474 -2.13 18.75 21.36
N ASP A 475 -1.38 19.81 21.11
CA ASP A 475 -1.89 21.15 20.78
C ASP A 475 -1.42 21.63 19.39
N LEU A 476 -2.06 22.66 18.85
CA LEU A 476 -1.76 23.23 17.53
C LEU A 476 -0.75 24.38 17.59
N ASN A 477 0.24 24.29 18.46
CA ASN A 477 1.40 25.18 18.46
C ASN A 477 2.66 24.47 17.96
N CYS A 478 3.60 25.28 17.47
CA CYS A 478 4.92 24.85 17.07
C CYS A 478 5.65 24.19 18.26
N PRO A 479 6.11 22.93 18.13
CA PRO A 479 6.80 22.23 19.20
C PRO A 479 8.15 22.86 19.57
N ASN A 480 8.75 23.64 18.68
CA ASN A 480 10.02 24.34 18.95
C ASN A 480 9.85 25.68 19.66
N CYS A 481 8.92 26.54 19.21
CA CYS A 481 8.82 27.93 19.71
C CYS A 481 7.49 28.31 20.38
N GLY A 482 6.48 27.43 20.38
CA GLY A 482 5.19 27.69 21.01
C GLY A 482 4.25 28.66 20.26
N ALA A 483 4.66 29.25 19.14
CA ALA A 483 3.77 30.03 18.25
C ALA A 483 2.71 29.12 17.58
N PRO A 484 1.62 29.66 17.02
CA PRO A 484 0.65 28.86 16.27
C PRO A 484 1.32 27.99 15.20
N LEU A 485 0.87 26.75 15.04
CA LEU A 485 1.49 25.78 14.13
C LEU A 485 1.21 26.15 12.67
N LYS A 486 2.12 26.94 12.09
CA LYS A 486 2.14 27.30 10.67
C LYS A 486 3.51 27.00 10.08
N VAL A 487 3.50 26.27 8.97
CA VAL A 487 4.71 25.86 8.25
C VAL A 487 4.54 26.15 6.77
N ASN A 488 5.65 26.39 6.08
CA ASN A 488 5.64 26.48 4.62
C ASN A 488 5.55 25.09 3.96
N ALA A 489 5.52 25.06 2.62
CA ALA A 489 5.48 23.81 1.84
C ALA A 489 6.66 22.85 2.13
N ALA A 490 7.79 23.38 2.61
CA ALA A 490 8.93 22.61 3.05
C ALA A 490 8.84 22.19 4.53
N GLY A 491 7.68 22.31 5.20
CA GLY A 491 7.52 21.91 6.60
C GLY A 491 8.32 22.75 7.60
N VAL A 492 8.80 23.93 7.19
CA VAL A 492 9.56 24.85 8.04
C VAL A 492 8.61 25.83 8.70
N CYS A 493 8.71 25.96 10.03
CA CYS A 493 7.90 26.89 10.82
C CYS A 493 8.11 28.34 10.35
N GLU A 494 7.02 29.06 10.11
CA GLU A 494 7.06 30.43 9.62
C GLU A 494 7.67 31.40 10.65
N PHE A 495 7.60 31.06 11.94
CA PHE A 495 8.06 31.89 13.05
C PHE A 495 9.53 31.62 13.43
N CYS A 496 9.86 30.39 13.86
CA CYS A 496 11.21 30.07 14.36
C CYS A 496 12.15 29.45 13.32
N LYS A 497 11.67 29.20 12.09
CA LYS A 497 12.43 28.59 10.99
C LYS A 497 12.94 27.17 11.26
N GLY A 498 12.46 26.51 12.32
CA GLY A 498 12.71 25.08 12.53
C GLY A 498 11.94 24.21 11.54
N LYS A 499 12.58 23.16 11.01
CA LYS A 499 11.95 22.14 10.16
C LYS A 499 11.10 21.22 11.06
N ILE A 500 9.80 21.46 11.13
CA ILE A 500 8.90 20.75 12.04
C ILE A 500 8.67 19.30 11.59
N THR A 501 8.68 19.07 10.27
CA THR A 501 8.36 17.78 9.65
C THR A 501 9.50 16.77 9.67
N SER A 502 10.65 17.09 10.29
CA SER A 502 11.80 16.19 10.43
C SER A 502 11.72 15.26 11.64
N GLY A 503 10.75 15.45 12.53
CA GLY A 503 10.70 14.75 13.81
C GLY A 503 11.70 15.25 14.86
N GLU A 504 12.44 16.33 14.60
CA GLU A 504 13.42 16.90 15.54
C GLU A 504 12.78 17.48 16.81
N PHE A 505 11.54 17.97 16.69
CA PHE A 505 10.87 18.72 17.76
C PHE A 505 9.70 17.97 18.41
N ASP A 506 9.04 17.07 17.68
CA ASP A 506 7.95 16.22 18.18
C ASP A 506 7.71 15.05 17.20
N TRP A 507 6.80 14.14 17.54
CA TRP A 507 6.38 13.05 16.68
C TRP A 507 5.61 13.55 15.44
N VAL A 508 6.01 13.02 14.29
CA VAL A 508 5.38 13.25 12.98
C VAL A 508 5.02 11.93 12.33
N LEU A 509 3.95 11.91 11.54
CA LEU A 509 3.52 10.74 10.79
C LEU A 509 4.47 10.50 9.61
N SER A 510 4.99 9.27 9.50
CA SER A 510 5.88 8.88 8.40
C SER A 510 5.26 7.89 7.43
N LYS A 511 4.30 7.08 7.88
CA LYS A 511 3.72 6.00 7.08
C LYS A 511 2.32 5.65 7.55
N ILE A 512 1.43 5.34 6.60
CA ILE A 512 0.15 4.67 6.81
C ILE A 512 0.16 3.38 5.98
N GLU A 513 -0.20 2.25 6.59
CA GLU A 513 -0.36 0.95 5.92
C GLU A 513 -1.76 0.40 6.18
N GLN A 514 -2.38 -0.17 5.15
CA GLN A 514 -3.67 -0.86 5.27
C GLN A 514 -3.49 -2.23 5.95
N ASP A 515 -4.58 -2.75 6.54
CA ASP A 515 -4.54 -3.99 7.32
C ASP A 515 -4.04 -5.19 6.52
N GLU A 516 -4.41 -5.29 5.24
CA GLU A 516 -4.01 -6.36 4.32
C GLU A 516 -2.55 -6.28 3.88
N SER A 517 -1.92 -5.12 4.02
CA SER A 517 -0.54 -4.86 3.58
C SER A 517 0.47 -4.96 4.71
N TYR A 518 0.01 -4.70 5.94
CA TYR A 518 0.88 -4.64 7.10
C TYR A 518 1.32 -6.04 7.53
N ALA A 519 2.63 -6.30 7.47
CA ALA A 519 3.22 -7.60 7.78
C ALA A 519 4.05 -7.64 9.08
N GLY A 520 4.22 -6.51 9.78
CA GLY A 520 4.89 -6.41 11.10
C GLY A 520 6.06 -5.44 11.19
#